data_AF-A0A1J5GZ14-F1
#
_entry.id   AF-A0A1J5GZ14-F1
#
_cell.length_a   1.000
_cell.length_b   1.000
_cell.length_c   1.000
_cell.angle_alpha   90.00
_cell.angle_beta   90.00
_cell.angle_gamma   90.00
#
_symmetry.space_group_name_H-M   'P 1'
#
loop_
_entity.id
_entity.type
_entity.pdbx_description
1 polymer ?
#
loop_
_entity_poly.entity_id
_entity_poly.type
_entity_poly.pdbx_seq_one_letter_code
_entity_poly.pdbx_strand_id
1 'polypeptide(L)'
;MERTVPFFNGCISFVAFIAVFVLVVYMLVVFVAGMFDIGLNVMSTIFTDTAERQSIFIAVNSDMLYNLAVLIMLMKAYQVLVGFMKEKRANIENVVELSIAVSLLELIFNSSAYSDQMQIVLAIMAAVLFATYTFRYHVRAIIEKLAPAPAVVIEEDETKSEFVVPMPVRRVRRVVESKVPARRIAKVVKVAKVAKIERVSQKMKQVPSK
;
A
#
# COMPACT_ATOMS: atom_id res chain seq x y z
N MET A 1 -29.14 -0.31 23.80
CA MET A 1 -29.49 0.95 23.11
C MET A 1 -28.56 1.08 21.91
N GLU A 2 -28.95 0.54 20.75
CA GLU A 2 -28.17 0.59 19.52
C GLU A 2 -29.09 1.03 18.37
N ARG A 3 -29.23 2.34 18.20
CA ARG A 3 -29.79 2.96 17.00
C ARG A 3 -28.80 4.02 16.53
N THR A 4 -27.62 3.59 16.09
CA THR A 4 -26.84 4.43 15.17
C THR A 4 -27.62 4.45 13.85
N VAL A 5 -28.35 5.54 13.63
CA VAL A 5 -29.22 5.76 12.49
C VAL A 5 -28.45 5.55 11.17
N PRO A 6 -28.86 4.60 10.30
CA PRO A 6 -28.13 4.22 9.08
C PRO A 6 -27.92 5.40 8.12
N PHE A 7 -28.75 6.45 8.25
CA PHE A 7 -28.64 7.69 7.48
C PHE A 7 -27.35 8.47 7.76
N PHE A 8 -26.94 8.59 9.02
CA PHE A 8 -25.74 9.38 9.39
C PHE A 8 -24.47 8.78 8.81
N ASN A 9 -24.36 7.45 8.84
CA ASN A 9 -23.22 6.74 8.26
C ASN A 9 -23.18 6.90 6.72
N GLY A 10 -24.35 6.93 6.07
CA GLY A 10 -24.46 7.21 4.64
C GLY A 10 -24.00 8.62 4.28
N CYS A 11 -24.44 9.65 5.03
CA CYS A 11 -24.03 11.04 4.80
C CYS A 11 -22.53 11.25 4.98
N ILE A 12 -21.93 10.73 6.06
CA ILE A 12 -20.49 10.86 6.31
C ILE A 12 -19.68 10.19 5.19
N SER A 13 -20.10 9.00 4.77
CA SER A 13 -19.47 8.27 3.66
C SER A 13 -19.56 9.04 2.34
N PHE A 14 -20.72 9.66 2.05
CA PHE A 14 -20.92 10.46 0.84
C PHE A 14 -20.08 11.74 0.83
N VAL A 15 -19.97 12.45 1.96
CA VAL A 15 -19.11 13.64 2.08
C VAL A 15 -17.64 13.26 1.89
N ALA A 16 -17.20 12.15 2.50
CA ALA A 16 -15.85 11.64 2.31
C ALA A 16 -15.57 11.28 0.84
N PHE A 17 -16.55 10.70 0.14
CA PHE A 17 -16.45 10.42 -1.28
C PHE A 17 -16.27 11.69 -2.12
N ILE A 18 -17.12 12.70 -1.91
CA ILE A 18 -16.99 13.98 -2.60
C ILE A 18 -15.62 14.60 -2.33
N ALA A 19 -15.16 14.58 -1.08
CA ALA A 19 -13.85 15.13 -0.71
C ALA A 19 -12.70 14.44 -1.46
N VAL A 20 -12.70 13.10 -1.51
CA VAL A 20 -11.69 12.33 -2.27
C VAL A 20 -11.82 12.58 -3.78
N PHE A 21 -13.04 12.67 -4.30
CA PHE A 21 -13.27 12.94 -5.72
C PHE A 21 -12.76 14.33 -6.12
N VAL A 22 -13.09 15.37 -5.35
CA VAL A 22 -12.59 16.73 -5.56
C VAL A 22 -11.07 16.77 -5.46
N LEU A 23 -10.47 16.06 -4.50
CA LEU A 23 -9.02 15.95 -4.37
C LEU A 23 -8.38 15.33 -5.62
N VAL A 24 -8.96 14.25 -6.16
CA VAL A 24 -8.46 13.62 -7.40
C VAL A 24 -8.54 14.59 -8.58
N VAL A 25 -9.66 15.30 -8.74
CA VAL A 25 -9.83 16.30 -9.81
C VAL A 25 -8.82 17.44 -9.64
N TYR A 26 -8.64 17.96 -8.43
CA TYR A 26 -7.65 18.98 -8.12
C TYR A 26 -6.24 18.52 -8.49
N MET A 27 -5.82 17.34 -8.03
CA MET A 27 -4.49 16.79 -8.32
C MET A 27 -4.28 16.56 -9.82
N LEU A 28 -5.33 16.20 -10.57
CA LEU A 28 -5.26 16.06 -12.02
C LEU A 28 -5.04 17.42 -12.71
N VAL A 29 -5.75 18.46 -12.27
CA VAL A 29 -5.58 19.82 -12.82
C VAL A 29 -4.17 20.36 -12.52
N VAL A 30 -3.71 20.22 -11.28
CA VAL A 30 -2.34 20.61 -10.87
C VAL A 30 -1.30 19.86 -11.70
N PHE A 31 -1.46 18.56 -11.90
CA PHE A 31 -0.55 17.76 -12.73
C PHE A 31 -0.51 18.22 -14.19
N VAL A 32 -1.67 18.45 -14.81
CA VAL A 32 -1.74 18.91 -16.21
C VAL A 32 -1.13 20.31 -16.36
N ALA A 33 -1.43 21.22 -15.44
CA ALA A 33 -0.85 22.57 -15.42
C ALA A 33 0.68 22.51 -15.24
N GLY A 34 1.16 21.72 -14.27
CA GLY A 34 2.60 21.58 -14.01
C GLY A 34 3.37 20.98 -15.19
N MET A 35 2.78 20.02 -15.91
CA MET A 35 3.37 19.48 -17.14
C MET A 35 3.48 20.53 -18.25
N PHE A 36 2.50 21.44 -18.34
CA PHE A 36 2.52 22.54 -19.29
C PHE A 36 3.62 23.56 -18.94
N ASP A 37 3.73 23.94 -17.66
CA ASP A 37 4.76 24.87 -17.17
C ASP A 37 6.18 24.32 -17.39
N ILE A 38 6.41 23.02 -17.11
CA ILE A 38 7.68 22.35 -17.44
C ILE A 38 7.96 22.45 -18.94
N GLY A 39 6.97 22.20 -19.79
CA GLY A 39 7.10 22.29 -21.24
C GLY A 39 7.53 23.68 -21.71
N LEU A 40 6.93 24.74 -21.15
CA LEU A 40 7.29 26.13 -21.42
C LEU A 40 8.71 26.45 -20.93
N ASN A 41 9.07 26.01 -19.72
CA ASN A 41 10.41 26.22 -19.16
C ASN A 41 11.48 25.53 -20.01
N VAL A 42 11.26 24.28 -20.46
CA VAL A 42 12.18 23.60 -21.38
C VAL A 42 12.28 24.33 -22.72
N MET A 43 11.17 24.82 -23.29
CA MET A 43 11.22 25.59 -24.53
C MET A 43 12.02 26.89 -24.39
N SER A 44 11.92 27.59 -23.26
CA SER A 44 12.73 28.79 -22.99
C SER A 44 14.24 28.51 -22.93
N THR A 45 14.66 27.34 -22.42
CA THR A 45 16.10 26.99 -22.32
C THR A 45 16.80 26.91 -23.68
N ILE A 46 16.08 26.60 -24.75
CA ILE A 46 16.63 26.49 -26.11
C ILE A 46 17.20 27.84 -26.58
N PHE A 47 16.60 28.95 -26.15
CA PHE A 47 16.96 30.31 -26.56
C PHE A 47 17.83 31.06 -25.54
N THR A 48 18.20 30.42 -24.44
CA THR A 48 18.87 31.05 -23.29
C THR A 48 20.39 30.80 -23.30
N ASP A 49 21.18 31.69 -22.71
CA ASP A 49 22.64 31.57 -22.61
C ASP A 49 23.07 30.50 -21.56
N THR A 50 24.29 30.00 -21.67
CA THR A 50 24.83 28.87 -20.89
C THR A 50 24.79 29.06 -19.37
N ALA A 51 24.97 30.29 -18.88
CA ALA A 51 24.91 30.59 -17.45
C ALA A 51 23.47 30.52 -16.88
N GLU A 52 22.48 31.04 -17.61
CA GLU A 52 21.07 31.07 -17.20
C GLU A 52 20.39 29.70 -17.36
N ARG A 53 20.90 28.83 -18.25
CA ARG A 53 20.41 27.44 -18.39
C ARG A 53 20.51 26.65 -17.10
N GLN A 54 21.57 26.83 -16.31
CA GLN A 54 21.77 26.03 -15.09
C GLN A 54 20.70 26.33 -14.03
N SER A 55 20.34 27.60 -13.83
CA SER A 55 19.25 27.98 -12.92
C SER A 55 17.89 27.45 -13.40
N ILE A 56 17.63 27.49 -14.71
CA ILE A 56 16.39 26.95 -15.27
C ILE A 56 16.33 25.42 -15.11
N PHE A 57 17.44 24.70 -15.32
CA PHE A 57 17.49 23.25 -15.11
C PHE A 57 17.22 22.86 -13.66
N ILE A 58 17.73 23.62 -12.69
CA ILE A 58 17.46 23.37 -11.26
C ILE A 58 15.97 23.56 -10.96
N ALA A 59 15.37 24.64 -11.47
CA ALA A 59 13.93 24.90 -11.32
C ALA A 59 13.09 23.79 -11.97
N VAL A 60 13.36 23.45 -13.23
CA VAL A 60 12.67 22.37 -13.97
C VAL A 60 12.79 21.03 -13.24
N ASN A 61 13.95 20.71 -12.69
CA ASN A 61 14.14 19.46 -11.94
C ASN A 61 13.28 19.43 -10.66
N SER A 62 13.18 20.56 -9.94
CA SER A 62 12.30 20.69 -8.79
C SER A 62 10.82 20.52 -9.18
N ASP A 63 10.39 21.17 -10.25
CA ASP A 63 9.02 21.10 -10.77
C ASP A 63 8.67 19.69 -11.26
N MET A 64 9.62 18.99 -11.88
CA MET A 64 9.45 17.59 -12.28
C MET A 64 9.31 16.68 -11.05
N LEU A 65 10.10 16.89 -10.01
CA LEU A 65 10.02 16.11 -8.78
C LEU A 65 8.66 16.30 -8.08
N TYR A 66 8.16 17.53 -8.03
CA TYR A 66 6.83 17.85 -7.53
C TYR A 66 5.74 17.14 -8.35
N ASN A 67 5.77 17.27 -9.68
CA ASN A 67 4.77 16.63 -10.54
C ASN A 67 4.80 15.10 -10.48
N LEU A 68 5.99 14.51 -10.31
CA LEU A 68 6.13 13.06 -10.07
C LEU A 68 5.49 12.66 -8.72
N ALA A 69 5.71 13.44 -7.67
CA ALA A 69 5.09 13.21 -6.38
C ALA A 69 3.56 13.33 -6.45
N VAL A 70 3.04 14.35 -7.14
CA VAL A 70 1.61 14.53 -7.41
C VAL A 70 1.03 13.33 -8.19
N LEU A 71 1.76 12.80 -9.18
CA LEU A 71 1.33 11.63 -9.94
C LEU A 71 1.22 10.36 -9.08
N ILE A 72 2.21 10.11 -8.21
CA ILE A 72 2.18 8.98 -7.25
C ILE A 72 0.97 9.13 -6.31
N MET A 73 0.73 10.35 -5.85
CA MET A 73 -0.42 10.69 -5.00
C MET A 73 -1.75 10.51 -5.71
N LEU A 74 -1.84 10.91 -6.98
CA LEU A 74 -3.02 10.71 -7.82
C LEU A 74 -3.33 9.22 -7.99
N MET A 75 -2.31 8.39 -8.20
CA MET A 75 -2.46 6.94 -8.30
C MET A 75 -3.01 6.33 -6.99
N LYS A 76 -2.48 6.76 -5.84
CA LYS A 76 -2.97 6.37 -4.51
C LYS A 76 -4.41 6.85 -4.29
N ALA A 77 -4.72 8.11 -4.59
CA ALA A 77 -6.06 8.68 -4.45
C ALA A 77 -7.10 7.95 -5.33
N TYR A 78 -6.72 7.58 -6.55
CA TYR A 78 -7.54 6.75 -7.43
C TYR A 78 -7.82 5.36 -6.83
N GLN A 79 -6.84 4.71 -6.22
CA GLN A 79 -7.06 3.44 -5.52
C GLN A 79 -8.07 3.57 -4.37
N VAL A 80 -7.99 4.66 -3.60
CA VAL A 80 -8.97 4.96 -2.55
C VAL A 80 -10.38 5.14 -3.13
N LEU A 81 -10.50 5.90 -4.22
CA LEU A 81 -11.76 6.15 -4.90
C LEU A 81 -12.39 4.87 -5.45
N VAL A 82 -11.59 4.02 -6.13
CA VAL A 82 -12.06 2.73 -6.65
C VAL A 82 -12.43 1.77 -5.52
N GLY A 83 -11.68 1.76 -4.42
CA GLY A 83 -12.03 1.01 -3.21
C GLY A 83 -13.39 1.42 -2.67
N PHE A 84 -13.64 2.73 -2.59
CA PHE A 84 -14.93 3.27 -2.18
C PHE A 84 -16.08 2.81 -3.09
N MET A 85 -15.89 2.87 -4.41
CA MET A 85 -16.90 2.46 -5.39
C MET A 85 -17.25 0.97 -5.30
N LYS A 86 -16.27 0.12 -4.97
CA LYS A 86 -16.46 -1.34 -4.85
C LYS A 86 -17.12 -1.74 -3.53
N GLU A 87 -16.65 -1.19 -2.42
CA GLU A 87 -17.01 -1.66 -1.07
C GLU A 87 -18.07 -0.79 -0.38
N LYS A 88 -18.48 0.33 -1.01
CA LYS A 88 -19.38 1.37 -0.45
C LYS A 88 -18.93 1.95 0.89
N ARG A 89 -17.67 1.73 1.25
CA ARG A 89 -17.04 2.24 2.47
C ARG A 89 -15.64 2.73 2.11
N ALA A 90 -15.28 3.89 2.63
CA ALA A 90 -13.90 4.35 2.55
C ALA A 90 -13.04 3.49 3.47
N ASN A 91 -11.96 2.89 2.96
CA ASN A 91 -10.94 2.37 3.85
C ASN A 91 -10.22 3.56 4.49
N ILE A 92 -10.63 3.89 5.72
CA ILE A 92 -10.15 5.04 6.50
C ILE A 92 -8.62 5.03 6.59
N GLU A 93 -7.99 3.86 6.59
CA GLU A 93 -6.54 3.71 6.61
C GLU A 93 -5.87 4.37 5.41
N ASN A 94 -6.33 4.03 4.20
CA ASN A 94 -5.78 4.62 2.98
C ASN A 94 -6.11 6.12 2.86
N VAL A 95 -7.25 6.56 3.40
CA VAL A 95 -7.61 7.99 3.44
C VAL A 95 -6.66 8.75 4.37
N VAL A 96 -6.32 8.18 5.54
CA VAL A 96 -5.38 8.79 6.48
C VAL A 96 -3.96 8.81 5.88
N GLU A 97 -3.50 7.70 5.28
CA GLU A 97 -2.21 7.69 4.55
C GLU A 97 -2.14 8.80 3.50
N LEU A 98 -3.21 8.93 2.69
CA LEU A 98 -3.29 9.95 1.66
C LEU A 98 -3.24 11.35 2.26
N SER A 99 -3.97 11.61 3.36
CA SER A 99 -4.00 12.91 4.02
C SER A 99 -2.64 13.34 4.57
N ILE A 100 -1.87 12.40 5.14
CA ILE A 100 -0.50 12.65 5.62
C ILE A 100 0.40 13.00 4.44
N ALA A 101 0.35 12.21 3.38
CA ALA A 101 1.21 12.41 2.22
C ALA A 101 0.89 13.72 1.46
N VAL A 102 -0.38 14.13 1.35
CA VAL A 102 -0.75 15.45 0.78
C VAL A 102 -0.19 16.57 1.64
N SER A 103 -0.35 16.49 2.96
CA SER A 103 0.12 17.54 3.87
C SER A 103 1.64 17.72 3.80
N LEU A 104 2.39 16.62 3.72
CA LEU A 104 3.85 16.66 3.57
C LEU A 104 4.28 17.20 2.21
N LEU A 105 3.57 16.82 1.15
CA LEU A 105 3.89 17.26 -0.21
C LEU A 105 3.71 18.78 -0.35
N GLU A 106 2.62 19.33 0.17
CA GLU A 106 2.39 20.78 0.21
C GLU A 106 3.46 21.51 1.04
N LEU A 107 3.86 20.93 2.18
CA LEU A 107 4.89 21.53 3.03
C LEU A 107 6.28 21.54 2.38
N ILE A 108 6.65 20.47 1.66
CA ILE A 108 7.97 20.32 1.05
C ILE A 108 8.08 21.16 -0.23
N PHE A 109 7.07 21.11 -1.09
CA PHE A 109 7.18 21.67 -2.44
C PHE A 109 6.47 23.00 -2.63
N ASN A 110 5.49 23.32 -1.77
CA ASN A 110 4.64 24.50 -1.95
C ASN A 110 4.63 25.42 -0.71
N SER A 111 5.62 25.29 0.18
CA SER A 111 5.72 26.13 1.39
C SER A 111 5.73 27.63 1.08
N SER A 112 6.37 28.03 -0.02
CA SER A 112 6.45 29.44 -0.44
C SER A 112 5.11 30.08 -0.76
N ALA A 113 4.08 29.30 -1.12
CA ALA A 113 2.73 29.81 -1.36
C ALA A 113 1.92 30.04 -0.07
N TYR A 114 2.41 29.54 1.07
CA TYR A 114 1.73 29.63 2.37
C TYR A 114 2.44 30.59 3.31
N SER A 115 1.66 31.34 4.09
CA SER A 115 2.21 32.12 5.20
C SER A 115 2.85 31.21 6.26
N ASP A 116 3.81 31.75 7.03
CA ASP A 116 4.48 31.02 8.11
C ASP A 116 3.48 30.36 9.08
N GLN A 117 2.39 31.04 9.40
CA GLN A 117 1.33 30.51 10.26
C GLN A 117 0.62 29.31 9.63
N MET A 118 0.31 29.37 8.34
CA MET A 118 -0.32 28.25 7.61
C MET A 118 0.61 27.04 7.52
N GLN A 119 1.91 27.27 7.31
CA GLN A 119 2.91 26.19 7.29
C GLN A 119 2.97 25.48 8.65
N ILE A 120 2.97 26.23 9.76
CA ILE A 120 2.94 25.66 11.11
C ILE A 120 1.67 24.84 11.35
N VAL A 121 0.51 25.35 10.93
CA VAL A 121 -0.76 24.62 11.06
C VAL A 121 -0.74 23.32 10.24
N LEU A 122 -0.25 23.36 9.00
CA LEU A 122 -0.06 22.18 8.15
C LEU A 122 0.88 21.16 8.79
N ALA A 123 2.00 21.61 9.36
CA ALA A 123 2.96 20.75 10.04
C ALA A 123 2.36 20.08 11.29
N ILE A 124 1.62 20.83 12.12
CA ILE A 124 0.91 20.30 13.29
C ILE A 124 -0.14 19.27 12.85
N MET A 125 -0.92 19.59 11.82
CA MET A 125 -1.93 18.67 11.29
C MET A 125 -1.30 17.37 10.78
N ALA A 126 -0.21 17.45 10.02
CA ALA A 126 0.53 16.29 9.55
C ALA A 126 1.07 15.44 10.72
N ALA A 127 1.63 16.08 11.75
CA ALA A 127 2.14 15.40 12.94
C ALA A 127 1.02 14.69 13.73
N VAL A 128 -0.14 15.33 13.90
CA VAL A 128 -1.30 14.75 14.58
C VAL A 128 -1.87 13.57 13.80
N LEU A 129 -2.00 13.69 12.47
CA LEU A 129 -2.45 12.60 11.61
C LEU A 129 -1.47 11.42 11.65
N PHE A 130 -0.16 11.70 11.63
CA PHE A 130 0.88 10.68 11.75
C PHE A 130 0.86 9.98 13.12
N ALA A 131 0.70 10.73 14.21
CA ALA A 131 0.54 10.18 15.56
C ALA A 131 -0.71 9.28 15.65
N THR A 132 -1.82 9.72 15.07
CA THR A 132 -3.07 8.95 15.03
C THR A 132 -2.89 7.66 14.23
N TYR A 133 -2.19 7.74 13.10
CA TYR A 133 -1.89 6.60 12.24
C TYR A 133 -1.01 5.56 12.94
N THR A 134 0.10 5.99 13.54
CA THR A 134 1.03 5.10 14.26
C THR A 134 0.38 4.46 15.48
N PHE A 135 -0.42 5.20 16.25
CA PHE A 135 -1.15 4.66 17.39
C PHE A 135 -2.13 3.55 16.96
N ARG A 136 -2.91 3.78 15.90
CA ARG A 136 -3.85 2.78 15.37
C ARG A 136 -3.14 1.51 14.90
N TYR A 137 -2.00 1.66 14.22
CA TYR A 137 -1.16 0.53 13.80
C TYR A 137 -0.63 -0.26 14.99
N HIS A 138 -0.13 0.45 16.01
CA HIS A 138 0.40 -0.18 17.20
C HIS A 138 -0.69 -0.97 17.95
N VAL A 139 -1.89 -0.41 18.07
CA VAL A 139 -3.03 -1.08 18.70
C VAL A 139 -3.42 -2.35 17.94
N ARG A 140 -3.48 -2.31 16.60
CA ARG A 140 -3.74 -3.51 15.78
C ARG A 140 -2.69 -4.59 15.99
N ALA A 141 -1.41 -4.22 16.01
CA ALA A 141 -0.32 -5.17 16.23
C ALA A 141 -0.39 -5.82 17.64
N ILE A 142 -0.88 -5.09 18.64
CA ILE A 142 -1.13 -5.64 19.98
C ILE A 142 -2.32 -6.61 19.94
N ILE A 143 -3.43 -6.22 19.31
CA ILE A 143 -4.62 -7.07 19.19
C ILE A 143 -4.30 -8.37 18.44
N GLU A 144 -3.51 -8.32 17.38
CA GLU A 144 -3.11 -9.52 16.63
C GLU A 144 -2.22 -10.45 17.48
N LYS A 145 -1.37 -9.89 18.34
CA LYS A 145 -0.56 -10.66 19.31
C LYS A 145 -1.38 -11.22 20.47
N LEU A 146 -2.48 -10.57 20.84
CA LEU A 146 -3.39 -11.01 21.90
C LEU A 146 -4.55 -11.87 21.39
N ALA A 147 -4.75 -11.95 20.06
CA ALA A 147 -5.77 -12.79 19.48
C ALA A 147 -5.44 -14.25 19.82
N PRO A 148 -6.32 -14.97 20.55
CA PRO A 148 -6.09 -16.38 20.82
C PRO A 148 -5.97 -17.09 19.48
N ALA A 149 -4.95 -17.95 19.35
CA ALA A 149 -4.75 -18.78 18.17
C ALA A 149 -6.10 -19.39 17.79
N PRO A 150 -6.51 -19.33 16.51
CA PRO A 150 -7.82 -19.82 16.11
C PRO A 150 -7.93 -21.24 16.64
N ALA A 151 -8.89 -21.45 17.55
CA ALA A 151 -9.17 -22.78 18.06
C ALA A 151 -9.36 -23.65 16.82
N VAL A 152 -8.47 -24.61 16.64
CA VAL A 152 -8.67 -25.66 15.65
C VAL A 152 -9.93 -26.36 16.13
N VAL A 153 -11.07 -25.96 15.58
CA VAL A 153 -12.31 -26.71 15.70
C VAL A 153 -12.03 -27.98 14.92
N ILE A 154 -11.57 -28.99 15.63
CA ILE A 154 -11.63 -30.37 15.14
C ILE A 154 -13.13 -30.67 15.18
N GLU A 155 -13.79 -30.56 14.03
CA GLU A 155 -15.06 -31.26 13.84
C GLU A 155 -14.74 -32.75 14.01
N GLU A 156 -15.02 -33.29 15.19
CA GLU A 156 -15.16 -34.74 15.35
C GLU A 156 -16.39 -35.14 14.54
N ASP A 157 -16.14 -35.58 13.32
CA ASP A 157 -17.11 -36.26 12.47
C ASP A 157 -17.46 -37.60 13.15
N GLU A 158 -18.42 -37.55 14.07
CA GLU A 158 -19.13 -38.74 14.56
C GLU A 158 -19.92 -39.33 13.41
N THR A 159 -19.27 -40.09 12.52
CA THR A 159 -19.83 -41.25 11.83
C THR A 159 -18.82 -41.87 10.88
N LYS A 160 -18.10 -42.88 11.37
CA LYS A 160 -18.01 -44.22 10.75
C LYS A 160 -16.92 -45.04 11.43
N SER A 161 -17.39 -46.03 12.18
CA SER A 161 -16.65 -47.26 12.43
C SER A 161 -16.29 -47.91 11.09
N GLU A 162 -15.01 -48.01 10.76
CA GLU A 162 -14.44 -49.20 10.10
C GLU A 162 -12.90 -49.12 10.05
N PHE A 163 -12.31 -50.05 10.82
CA PHE A 163 -11.13 -50.85 10.50
C PHE A 163 -9.81 -50.15 10.09
N VAL A 164 -8.82 -50.34 10.97
CA VAL A 164 -7.44 -49.86 10.86
C VAL A 164 -6.62 -50.66 9.85
N VAL A 165 -5.94 -49.98 8.91
CA VAL A 165 -4.67 -50.42 8.32
C VAL A 165 -3.70 -49.23 8.31
N PRO A 166 -2.44 -49.36 8.78
CA PRO A 166 -1.54 -48.23 8.88
C PRO A 166 -0.80 -48.02 7.55
N MET A 167 -0.83 -46.78 7.04
CA MET A 167 0.20 -46.31 6.10
C MET A 167 0.68 -44.90 6.47
N PRO A 168 1.99 -44.64 6.44
CA PRO A 168 2.53 -43.33 6.76
C PRO A 168 2.44 -42.43 5.53
N VAL A 169 1.47 -41.51 5.50
CA VAL A 169 1.37 -40.53 4.42
C VAL A 169 1.50 -39.12 4.98
N ARG A 170 2.73 -38.60 4.91
CA ARG A 170 3.02 -37.16 4.84
C ARG A 170 2.17 -36.50 3.73
N ARG A 171 1.29 -35.55 4.06
CA ARG A 171 0.86 -34.42 3.18
C ARG A 171 0.55 -33.22 4.08
N VAL A 172 1.29 -32.12 4.06
CA VAL A 172 1.47 -31.10 3.00
C VAL A 172 0.16 -30.39 2.63
N ARG A 173 0.03 -29.18 3.20
CA ARG A 173 -0.52 -27.90 2.69
C ARG A 173 -1.67 -27.92 1.68
N ARG A 174 -2.72 -27.16 1.99
CA ARG A 174 -3.45 -26.37 0.98
C ARG A 174 -2.99 -24.91 1.06
N VAL A 175 -2.26 -24.52 0.02
CA VAL A 175 -1.94 -23.14 -0.36
C VAL A 175 -3.12 -22.63 -1.19
N VAL A 176 -3.63 -21.47 -0.83
CA VAL A 176 -4.70 -20.77 -1.55
C VAL A 176 -4.20 -20.33 -2.93
N GLU A 177 -5.09 -20.48 -3.90
CA GLU A 177 -4.88 -20.39 -5.34
C GLU A 177 -4.37 -19.01 -5.80
N SER A 178 -3.20 -18.98 -6.43
CA SER A 178 -2.80 -17.90 -7.35
C SER A 178 -2.75 -18.46 -8.77
N LYS A 179 -3.54 -17.88 -9.68
CA LYS A 179 -3.56 -18.17 -11.12
C LYS A 179 -2.16 -18.02 -11.72
N VAL A 180 -1.50 -19.13 -12.00
CA VAL A 180 -0.28 -19.21 -12.83
C VAL A 180 -0.43 -20.41 -13.77
N PRO A 181 -0.15 -20.27 -15.08
CA PRO A 181 -0.42 -21.31 -16.07
C PRO A 181 0.32 -22.62 -15.75
N ALA A 182 -0.46 -23.70 -15.62
CA ALA A 182 -0.09 -25.00 -15.05
C ALA A 182 1.01 -25.79 -15.78
N ARG A 183 1.54 -25.31 -16.91
CA ARG A 183 2.54 -26.05 -17.71
C ARG A 183 4.01 -25.83 -17.31
N ARG A 184 4.34 -24.80 -16.52
CA ARG A 184 5.75 -24.56 -16.07
C ARG A 184 6.05 -25.06 -14.66
N ILE A 185 5.05 -25.26 -13.80
CA ILE A 185 5.27 -25.60 -12.38
C ILE A 185 5.70 -27.07 -12.20
N ALA A 186 5.18 -27.98 -13.01
CA ALA A 186 5.52 -29.41 -12.91
C ALA A 186 7.02 -29.70 -13.15
N LYS A 187 7.70 -28.91 -13.99
CA LYS A 187 9.13 -29.10 -14.29
C LYS A 187 10.03 -28.58 -13.16
N VAL A 188 9.69 -27.44 -12.55
CA VAL A 188 10.50 -26.83 -11.47
C VAL A 188 10.40 -27.63 -10.16
N VAL A 189 9.22 -28.18 -9.85
CA VAL A 189 9.04 -29.00 -8.62
C VAL A 189 9.82 -30.31 -8.71
N LYS A 190 9.94 -30.93 -9.89
CA LYS A 190 10.76 -32.14 -10.06
C LYS A 190 12.25 -31.85 -9.84
N VAL A 191 12.79 -30.72 -10.34
CA VAL A 191 14.22 -30.38 -10.20
C VAL A 191 14.57 -30.04 -8.74
N ALA A 192 13.71 -29.31 -8.02
CA ALA A 192 13.97 -28.95 -6.63
C ALA A 192 13.93 -30.17 -5.66
N LYS A 193 13.12 -31.18 -5.99
CA LYS A 193 13.01 -32.39 -5.14
C LYS A 193 14.23 -33.30 -5.25
N VAL A 194 14.88 -33.35 -6.42
CA VAL A 194 16.11 -34.13 -6.63
C VAL A 194 17.31 -33.49 -5.91
N ALA A 195 17.47 -32.16 -6.03
CA ALA A 195 18.58 -31.43 -5.39
C ALA A 195 18.55 -31.49 -3.84
N LYS A 196 17.36 -31.62 -3.24
CA LYS A 196 17.24 -31.73 -1.77
C LYS A 196 17.58 -33.13 -1.25
N ILE A 197 17.40 -34.17 -2.05
CA ILE A 197 17.71 -35.56 -1.64
C ILE A 197 19.23 -35.80 -1.66
N GLU A 198 19.96 -35.25 -2.63
CA GLU A 198 21.43 -35.39 -2.68
C GLU A 198 22.14 -34.70 -1.51
N ARG A 199 21.68 -33.52 -1.08
CA ARG A 199 22.29 -32.80 0.05
C ARG A 199 22.09 -33.50 1.40
N VAL A 200 20.99 -34.25 1.57
CA VAL A 200 20.75 -35.03 2.80
C VAL A 200 21.62 -36.30 2.82
N SER A 201 21.83 -36.94 1.67
CA SER A 201 22.72 -38.09 1.55
C SER A 201 24.19 -37.75 1.83
N GLN A 202 24.66 -36.57 1.38
CA GLN A 202 26.02 -36.10 1.68
C GLN A 202 26.23 -35.73 3.17
N LYS A 203 25.22 -35.16 3.83
CA LYS A 203 25.32 -34.86 5.27
C LYS A 203 25.36 -36.10 6.16
N MET A 204 24.72 -37.20 5.76
CA MET A 204 24.76 -38.44 6.54
C MET A 204 26.10 -39.20 6.47
N LYS A 205 26.94 -38.92 5.47
CA LYS A 205 28.30 -39.51 5.38
C LYS A 205 29.36 -38.76 6.19
N GLN A 206 29.05 -37.59 6.76
CA GLN A 206 30.00 -36.76 7.51
C GLN A 206 29.69 -36.68 9.00
N VAL A 207 29.01 -37.66 9.58
CA VAL A 207 28.87 -37.76 11.04
C VAL A 207 30.04 -38.61 11.57
N PRO A 208 31.09 -38.01 12.16
CA PRO A 208 32.17 -38.76 12.79
C PRO A 208 31.64 -39.46 14.05
N SER A 209 31.86 -40.78 14.11
CA SER A 209 31.72 -41.58 15.33
C SER A 209 32.73 -41.10 16.37
N LYS A 210 32.25 -40.43 17.40
CA LYS A 210 32.92 -40.23 18.68
C LYS A 210 31.90 -40.24 19.80
#